data_AF-A0A2G4GRW5-F1
#
_entry.id   AF-A0A2G4GRW5-F1
#
_cell.length_a   1.000
_cell.length_b   1.000
_cell.length_c   1.000
_cell.angle_alpha   90.00
_cell.angle_beta   90.00
_cell.angle_gamma   90.00
#
_symmetry.space_group_name_H-M   'P 1'
#
loop_
_entity.id
_entity.type
_entity.pdbx_description
1 polymer ?
#
loop_
_entity_poly.entity_id
_entity_poly.type
_entity_poly.pdbx_seq_one_letter_code
_entity_poly.pdbx_strand_id
1 'polypeptide(L)'
;MLIKFNHIKDLSDARYASAAMAEWIGFSVGELPIQQVQEIVGWCAGPKITLEVGNTDTLETVQSWCTLLPVEAIECPQEDVDFWKQQLLAEYQYILNTSGNQSIALGDPNITINKVNPAVQSPSDIKALNPVAISLDCEKDMVVGMKNYDLWNDLLETLEIW
;
A
#
# COMPACT_ATOMS: atom_id res chain seq x y z
N MET A 1 -7.43 -3.17 -13.58
CA MET A 1 -6.11 -2.69 -13.11
C MET A 1 -6.10 -2.75 -11.60
N LEU A 2 -4.97 -3.08 -10.97
CA LEU A 2 -4.87 -3.19 -9.50
C LEU A 2 -4.37 -1.88 -8.90
N ILE A 3 -4.81 -1.58 -7.68
CA ILE A 3 -4.42 -0.36 -6.97
C ILE A 3 -3.87 -0.72 -5.60
N LYS A 4 -2.76 -0.10 -5.25
CA LYS A 4 -2.25 -0.06 -3.89
C LYS A 4 -2.34 1.36 -3.35
N PHE A 5 -2.84 1.50 -2.12
CA PHE A 5 -2.64 2.72 -1.35
C PHE A 5 -1.53 2.48 -0.33
N ASN A 6 -0.43 3.20 -0.47
CA ASN A 6 0.71 3.17 0.44
C ASN A 6 0.52 4.16 1.59
N HIS A 7 1.22 3.96 2.70
CA HIS A 7 1.34 4.94 3.78
C HIS A 7 0.02 5.40 4.41
N ILE A 8 -0.98 4.53 4.57
CA ILE A 8 -2.27 4.87 5.19
C ILE A 8 -2.05 5.55 6.55
N LYS A 9 -2.56 6.78 6.72
CA LYS A 9 -2.38 7.59 7.95
C LYS A 9 -3.62 7.64 8.82
N ASP A 10 -4.79 7.41 8.23
CA ASP A 10 -6.08 7.59 8.89
C ASP A 10 -7.19 6.74 8.26
N LEU A 11 -8.35 6.78 8.91
CA LEU A 11 -9.53 6.03 8.49
C LEU A 11 -10.14 6.54 7.18
N SER A 12 -9.95 7.83 6.83
CA SER A 12 -10.51 8.41 5.62
C SER A 12 -9.84 7.81 4.39
N ASP A 13 -8.50 7.74 4.39
CA ASP A 13 -7.75 7.11 3.29
C ASP A 13 -8.08 5.65 3.13
N ALA A 14 -8.15 4.92 4.24
CA ALA A 14 -8.42 3.49 4.22
C ALA A 14 -9.84 3.18 3.69
N ARG A 15 -10.82 4.03 4.05
CA ARG A 15 -12.19 3.94 3.51
C ARG A 15 -12.25 4.30 2.04
N TYR A 16 -11.54 5.36 1.63
CA TYR A 16 -11.42 5.71 0.22
C TYR A 16 -10.82 4.55 -0.58
N ALA A 17 -9.70 4.00 -0.13
CA ALA A 17 -9.04 2.85 -0.75
C ALA A 17 -9.95 1.62 -0.83
N SER A 18 -10.73 1.34 0.22
CA SER A 18 -11.70 0.24 0.22
C SER A 18 -12.84 0.47 -0.78
N ALA A 19 -13.39 1.69 -0.83
CA ALA A 19 -14.42 2.07 -1.80
C ALA A 19 -13.89 2.02 -3.24
N ALA A 20 -12.60 2.34 -3.40
CA ALA A 20 -11.85 2.23 -4.65
C ALA A 20 -11.55 0.80 -5.10
N MET A 21 -12.00 -0.20 -4.34
CA MET A 21 -11.70 -1.62 -4.55
C MET A 21 -10.19 -1.87 -4.67
N ALA A 22 -9.40 -1.19 -3.85
CA ALA A 22 -7.96 -1.39 -3.81
C ALA A 22 -7.63 -2.85 -3.54
N GLU A 23 -6.59 -3.34 -4.20
CA GLU A 23 -6.06 -4.69 -3.96
C GLU A 23 -5.22 -4.71 -2.68
N TRP A 24 -4.50 -3.61 -2.39
CA TRP A 24 -3.65 -3.49 -1.20
C TRP A 24 -3.84 -2.15 -0.49
N ILE A 25 -3.80 -2.17 0.84
CA ILE A 25 -3.57 -0.99 1.66
C ILE A 25 -2.37 -1.21 2.57
N GLY A 26 -1.47 -0.23 2.61
CA GLY A 26 -0.19 -0.32 3.28
C GLY A 26 -0.10 0.53 4.54
N PHE A 27 0.43 -0.06 5.61
CA PHE A 27 0.74 0.64 6.85
C PHE A 27 2.24 0.58 7.10
N SER A 28 2.87 1.75 7.17
CA SER A 28 4.27 1.88 7.57
C SER A 28 4.44 1.51 9.04
N VAL A 29 5.28 0.51 9.29
CA VAL A 29 5.47 -0.05 10.63
C VAL A 29 6.12 0.99 11.54
N GLY A 30 5.48 1.24 12.69
CA GLY A 30 5.95 2.17 13.70
C GLY A 30 5.50 3.62 13.51
N GLU A 31 4.80 3.97 12.43
CA GLU A 31 4.32 5.34 12.22
C GLU A 31 3.01 5.64 12.95
N LEU A 32 2.07 4.70 12.92
CA LEU A 32 0.84 4.75 13.69
C LEU A 32 0.92 3.81 14.90
N PRO A 33 0.33 4.16 16.05
CA PRO A 33 0.11 3.22 17.13
C PRO A 33 -0.68 2.00 16.63
N ILE A 34 -0.29 0.80 17.07
CA ILE A 34 -0.93 -0.46 16.62
C ILE A 34 -2.44 -0.48 16.88
N GLN A 35 -2.91 0.11 17.99
CA GLN A 35 -4.36 0.16 18.28
C GLN A 35 -5.12 0.98 17.22
N GLN A 36 -4.50 2.05 16.71
CA GLN A 36 -5.08 2.85 15.64
C GLN A 36 -5.11 2.07 14.32
N VAL A 37 -4.04 1.33 14.00
CA VAL A 37 -4.02 0.45 12.81
C VAL A 37 -5.11 -0.62 12.92
N GLN A 38 -5.26 -1.26 14.08
CA GLN A 38 -6.32 -2.25 14.32
C GLN A 38 -7.72 -1.66 14.13
N GLU A 39 -7.97 -0.45 14.64
CA GLU A 39 -9.22 0.24 14.42
C GLU A 39 -9.48 0.47 12.92
N ILE A 40 -8.50 1.05 12.20
CA ILE A 40 -8.63 1.34 10.77
C ILE A 40 -8.92 0.06 9.97
N VAL A 41 -8.13 -1.01 10.21
CA VAL A 41 -8.32 -2.31 9.54
C VAL A 41 -9.71 -2.88 9.81
N GLY A 42 -10.24 -2.74 11.03
CA GLY A 42 -11.58 -3.21 11.38
C GLY A 42 -12.73 -2.54 10.62
N TRP A 43 -12.48 -1.39 9.99
CA TRP A 43 -13.43 -0.67 9.15
C TRP A 43 -13.25 -0.91 7.65
N CYS A 44 -12.19 -1.61 7.25
CA CYS A 44 -11.87 -1.87 5.86
C CYS A 44 -12.26 -3.31 5.47
N ALA A 45 -12.81 -3.47 4.27
CA ALA A 45 -13.13 -4.77 3.71
C ALA A 45 -12.76 -4.77 2.23
N GLY A 46 -12.10 -5.83 1.76
CA GLY A 46 -11.63 -5.93 0.37
C GLY A 46 -10.10 -5.98 0.24
N PRO A 47 -9.37 -4.89 0.54
CA PRO A 47 -7.93 -4.83 0.28
C PRO A 47 -7.14 -5.73 1.23
N LYS A 48 -6.08 -6.34 0.71
CA LYS A 48 -5.06 -7.02 1.50
C LYS A 48 -4.32 -6.03 2.38
N ILE A 49 -4.17 -6.38 3.65
CA ILE A 49 -3.41 -5.58 4.60
C ILE A 49 -1.91 -5.84 4.39
N THR A 50 -1.19 -4.78 4.03
CA THR A 50 0.25 -4.81 3.79
C THR A 50 0.99 -4.09 4.91
N LEU A 51 2.00 -4.73 5.51
CA LEU A 51 2.97 -4.03 6.35
C LEU A 51 4.13 -3.51 5.49
N GLU A 52 4.39 -2.21 5.56
CA GLU A 52 5.50 -1.57 4.86
C GLU A 52 6.69 -1.47 5.82
N VAL A 53 7.73 -2.24 5.55
CA VAL A 53 8.91 -2.39 6.41
C VAL A 53 10.12 -1.77 5.74
N GLY A 54 10.65 -0.71 6.34
CA GLY A 54 11.75 0.06 5.74
C GLY A 54 13.14 -0.49 6.03
N ASN A 55 13.31 -1.26 7.11
CA ASN A 55 14.58 -1.87 7.52
C ASN A 55 14.36 -3.07 8.44
N THR A 56 15.39 -3.91 8.55
CA THR A 56 15.37 -5.16 9.33
C THR A 56 15.33 -4.96 10.85
N ASP A 57 15.69 -3.77 11.36
CA ASP A 57 15.71 -3.48 12.80
C ASP A 57 14.30 -3.45 13.41
N THR A 58 13.27 -3.33 12.56
CA THR A 58 11.87 -3.37 12.98
C THR A 58 11.31 -4.78 13.21
N LEU A 59 12.13 -5.83 13.08
CA LEU A 59 11.69 -7.24 13.10
C LEU A 59 10.72 -7.58 14.24
N GLU A 60 11.06 -7.25 15.49
CA GLU A 60 10.21 -7.58 16.65
C GLU A 60 8.83 -6.90 16.56
N THR A 61 8.79 -5.66 16.05
CA THR A 61 7.55 -4.91 15.86
C THR A 61 6.72 -5.56 14.76
N VAL A 62 7.35 -5.92 13.64
CA VAL A 62 6.69 -6.60 12.51
C VAL A 62 6.10 -7.94 12.94
N GLN A 63 6.88 -8.77 13.64
CA GLN A 63 6.41 -10.05 14.17
C GLN A 63 5.21 -9.86 15.11
N SER A 64 5.29 -8.88 16.02
CA SER A 64 4.17 -8.53 16.91
C SER A 64 2.93 -8.13 16.11
N TRP A 65 3.06 -7.23 15.14
CA TRP A 65 1.94 -6.75 14.32
C TRP A 65 1.31 -7.88 13.50
N CYS A 66 2.11 -8.79 12.94
CA CYS A 66 1.63 -9.97 12.24
C CYS A 66 0.77 -10.92 13.11
N THR A 67 0.93 -10.89 14.44
CA THR A 67 0.07 -11.67 15.36
C THR A 67 -1.23 -10.95 15.72
N LEU A 68 -1.28 -9.63 15.54
CA LEU A 68 -2.37 -8.76 15.98
C LEU A 68 -3.27 -8.27 14.85
N LEU A 69 -2.78 -8.33 13.62
CA LEU A 69 -3.44 -7.86 12.41
C LEU A 69 -3.59 -9.01 11.41
N PRO A 70 -4.65 -9.01 10.57
CA PRO A 70 -4.79 -9.93 9.46
C PRO A 70 -3.87 -9.52 8.31
N VAL A 71 -2.55 -9.57 8.53
CA VAL A 71 -1.55 -9.20 7.52
C VAL A 71 -1.51 -10.26 6.43
N GLU A 72 -1.58 -9.82 5.18
CA GLU A 72 -1.55 -10.69 4.00
C GLU A 72 -0.32 -10.43 3.12
N ALA A 73 0.28 -9.24 3.25
CA ALA A 73 1.46 -8.88 2.49
C ALA A 73 2.51 -8.14 3.31
N ILE A 74 3.78 -8.29 2.92
CA ILE A 74 4.93 -7.58 3.47
C ILE A 74 5.59 -6.83 2.32
N GLU A 75 5.69 -5.50 2.43
CA GLU A 75 6.40 -4.65 1.50
C GLU A 75 7.77 -4.27 2.06
N CYS A 76 8.85 -4.64 1.39
CA CYS A 76 10.23 -4.48 1.88
C CYS A 76 11.21 -4.11 0.75
N PRO A 77 12.42 -3.58 1.06
CA PRO A 77 13.51 -3.48 0.09
C PRO A 77 13.80 -4.83 -0.55
N GLN A 78 14.06 -4.84 -1.86
CA GLN A 78 14.31 -6.08 -2.61
C GLN A 78 15.48 -6.89 -2.00
N GLU A 79 16.51 -6.22 -1.52
CA GLU A 79 17.68 -6.80 -0.86
C GLU A 79 17.37 -7.51 0.47
N ASP A 80 16.26 -7.15 1.13
CA ASP A 80 15.90 -7.67 2.45
C ASP A 80 14.87 -8.81 2.38
N VAL A 81 14.37 -9.16 1.18
CA VAL A 81 13.28 -10.15 1.04
C VAL A 81 13.62 -11.51 1.65
N ASP A 82 14.86 -11.98 1.49
CA ASP A 82 15.29 -13.28 2.00
C ASP A 82 15.36 -13.27 3.53
N PHE A 83 15.75 -12.15 4.13
CA PHE A 83 15.69 -11.97 5.57
C PHE A 83 14.25 -12.09 6.06
N TRP A 84 13.31 -11.35 5.46
CA TRP A 84 11.92 -11.38 5.89
C TRP A 84 11.26 -12.74 5.68
N LYS A 85 11.56 -13.44 4.59
CA LYS A 85 11.09 -14.82 4.35
C LYS A 85 11.61 -15.83 5.36
N GLN A 86 12.82 -15.63 5.87
CA GLN A 86 13.40 -16.51 6.90
C GLN A 86 12.84 -16.22 8.30
N GLN A 87 12.55 -14.95 8.60
CA GLN A 87 12.14 -14.52 9.94
C GLN A 87 10.63 -14.58 10.19
N LEU A 88 9.81 -14.61 9.13
CA LEU A 88 8.36 -14.64 9.21
C LEU A 88 7.85 -16.06 8.88
N LEU A 89 7.14 -16.67 9.82
CA LEU A 89 6.74 -18.09 9.74
C LEU A 89 5.52 -18.36 8.84
N ALA A 90 4.72 -17.33 8.55
CA ALA A 90 3.53 -17.46 7.72
C ALA A 90 3.83 -17.14 6.25
N GLU A 91 3.03 -17.70 5.34
CA GLU A 91 3.15 -17.41 3.91
C GLU A 91 2.48 -16.07 3.61
N TYR A 92 3.29 -15.02 3.52
CA TYR A 92 2.85 -13.69 3.08
C TYR A 92 3.12 -13.50 1.58
N GLN A 93 2.32 -12.66 0.93
CA GLN A 93 2.70 -12.06 -0.33
C GLN A 93 3.81 -11.04 -0.08
N TYR A 94 4.91 -11.10 -0.84
CA TYR A 94 5.99 -10.11 -0.72
C TYR A 94 5.88 -9.07 -1.83
N ILE A 95 5.94 -7.80 -1.47
CA ILE A 95 6.02 -6.66 -2.39
C ILE A 95 7.41 -6.05 -2.29
N LEU A 96 8.18 -6.09 -3.36
CA LEU A 96 9.59 -5.68 -3.34
C LEU A 96 9.70 -4.25 -3.84
N ASN A 97 10.22 -3.37 -3.00
CA ASN A 97 10.67 -2.05 -3.40
C ASN A 97 11.94 -2.19 -4.23
N THR A 98 11.83 -1.87 -5.52
CA THR A 98 12.96 -1.93 -6.46
C THR A 98 13.67 -0.59 -6.52
N SER A 99 14.90 -0.56 -7.03
CA SER A 99 15.63 0.67 -7.30
C SER A 99 14.98 1.44 -8.45
N GLY A 100 13.98 2.27 -8.12
CA GLY A 100 13.22 3.06 -9.09
C GLY A 100 11.84 3.47 -8.58
N ASN A 101 11.00 3.94 -9.49
CA ASN A 101 9.63 4.36 -9.19
C ASN A 101 8.61 3.19 -9.29
N GLN A 102 9.05 1.98 -8.95
CA GLN A 102 8.28 0.74 -9.11
C GLN A 102 8.50 -0.23 -7.95
N SER A 103 7.47 -1.03 -7.69
CA SER A 103 7.54 -2.19 -6.81
C SER A 103 7.10 -3.45 -7.57
N ILE A 104 7.47 -4.63 -7.07
CA ILE A 104 7.07 -5.92 -7.65
C ILE A 104 6.35 -6.74 -6.59
N ALA A 105 5.05 -6.98 -6.75
CA ALA A 105 4.34 -7.97 -5.95
C ALA A 105 4.66 -9.37 -6.48
N LEU A 106 5.28 -10.20 -5.65
CA LEU A 106 5.63 -11.58 -5.98
C LEU A 106 4.38 -12.44 -6.08
N GLY A 107 4.35 -13.32 -7.08
CA GLY A 107 3.23 -14.21 -7.36
C GLY A 107 3.43 -14.98 -8.67
N ASP A 108 2.39 -15.66 -9.13
CA ASP A 108 2.36 -16.31 -10.44
C ASP A 108 1.21 -15.72 -11.30
N PRO A 109 1.48 -14.74 -12.19
CA PRO A 109 2.77 -14.07 -12.43
C PRO A 109 3.09 -12.99 -11.37
N ASN A 110 4.33 -12.53 -11.35
CA ASN A 110 4.71 -11.30 -10.64
C ASN A 110 3.99 -10.09 -11.25
N ILE A 111 3.62 -9.13 -10.40
CA ILE A 111 2.90 -7.92 -10.78
C ILE A 111 3.79 -6.70 -10.54
N THR A 112 4.08 -5.95 -11.60
CA THR A 112 4.75 -4.64 -11.49
C THR A 112 3.74 -3.58 -11.06
N ILE A 113 4.05 -2.89 -9.96
CA ILE A 113 3.27 -1.79 -9.39
C ILE A 113 4.02 -0.49 -9.68
N ASN A 114 3.41 0.41 -10.45
CA ASN A 114 4.00 1.70 -10.79
C ASN A 114 3.63 2.74 -9.72
N LYS A 115 4.62 3.34 -9.06
CA LYS A 115 4.36 4.42 -8.11
C LYS A 115 3.95 5.66 -8.89
N VAL A 116 2.80 6.23 -8.55
CA VAL A 116 2.26 7.40 -9.23
C VAL A 116 2.00 8.54 -8.26
N ASN A 117 2.29 9.76 -8.70
CA ASN A 117 1.98 10.98 -7.96
C ASN A 117 1.11 11.90 -8.85
N PRO A 118 -0.21 11.92 -8.63
CA PRO A 118 -1.16 12.74 -9.38
C PRO A 118 -0.91 14.25 -9.29
N ALA A 119 -0.17 14.72 -8.30
CA ALA A 119 0.16 16.14 -8.16
C ALA A 119 1.21 16.62 -9.19
N VAL A 120 1.98 15.69 -9.77
CA VAL A 120 3.07 16.00 -10.71
C VAL A 120 3.04 15.19 -12.00
N GLN A 121 2.20 14.16 -12.09
CA GLN A 121 2.02 13.32 -13.28
C GLN A 121 0.59 13.45 -13.81
N SER A 122 0.45 13.62 -15.13
CA SER A 122 -0.85 13.67 -15.80
C SER A 122 -1.50 12.28 -15.81
N PRO A 123 -2.81 12.17 -15.52
CA PRO A 123 -3.56 10.92 -15.67
C PRO A 123 -3.47 10.29 -17.07
N SER A 124 -3.44 11.12 -18.11
CA SER A 124 -3.33 10.63 -19.50
C SER A 124 -1.97 9.99 -19.78
N ASP A 125 -0.90 10.55 -19.21
CA ASP A 125 0.46 9.99 -19.36
C ASP A 125 0.56 8.64 -18.63
N ILE A 126 -0.05 8.54 -17.44
CA ILE A 126 -0.12 7.28 -16.69
C ILE A 126 -0.93 6.23 -17.47
N LYS A 127 -2.09 6.63 -18.04
CA LYS A 127 -2.92 5.73 -18.87
C LYS A 127 -2.15 5.19 -20.06
N ALA A 128 -1.34 6.03 -20.72
CA ALA A 128 -0.54 5.65 -21.87
C ALA A 128 0.52 4.57 -21.56
N LEU A 129 0.95 4.44 -20.29
CA LEU A 129 1.84 3.36 -19.85
C LEU A 129 1.15 1.99 -19.82
N ASN A 130 -0.19 1.95 -19.90
CA ASN A 130 -1.02 0.76 -19.76
C ASN A 130 -0.62 -0.12 -18.54
N PRO A 131 -0.58 0.46 -17.32
CA PRO A 131 -0.07 -0.25 -16.16
C PRO A 131 -1.02 -1.36 -15.71
N VAL A 132 -0.46 -2.50 -15.30
CA VAL A 132 -1.23 -3.59 -14.67
C VAL A 132 -1.65 -3.19 -13.25
N ALA A 133 -0.75 -2.53 -12.53
CA ALA A 133 -0.97 -2.02 -11.19
C ALA A 133 -0.29 -0.66 -10.98
N ILE A 134 -0.90 0.16 -10.13
CA ILE A 134 -0.35 1.44 -9.67
C ILE A 134 -0.34 1.49 -8.14
N SER A 135 0.49 2.36 -7.57
CA SER A 135 0.38 2.74 -6.18
C SER A 135 0.35 4.24 -5.94
N LEU A 136 -0.44 4.64 -4.94
CA LEU A 136 -0.64 6.01 -4.51
C LEU A 136 -0.20 6.15 -3.05
N ASP A 137 0.62 7.16 -2.75
CA ASP A 137 1.00 7.47 -1.38
C ASP A 137 -0.09 8.31 -0.70
N CYS A 138 -0.51 7.87 0.48
CA CYS A 138 -1.41 8.63 1.32
C CYS A 138 -0.63 9.70 2.10
N GLU A 139 -1.09 10.94 2.02
CA GLU A 139 -0.51 12.06 2.75
C GLU A 139 -1.36 12.41 3.97
N LYS A 140 -0.74 12.88 5.04
CA LYS A 140 -1.48 13.35 6.21
C LYS A 140 -2.31 14.58 5.86
N ASP A 141 -3.51 14.66 6.41
CA ASP A 141 -4.36 15.85 6.33
C ASP A 141 -3.59 17.13 6.70
N MET A 142 -3.60 18.12 5.79
CA MET A 142 -3.18 19.48 6.12
C MET A 142 -4.18 20.14 7.09
N VAL A 143 -5.46 19.80 6.97
CA VAL A 143 -6.55 20.20 7.86
C VAL A 143 -7.39 18.97 8.16
N VAL A 144 -7.53 18.63 9.44
CA VAL A 144 -8.22 17.41 9.90
C VAL A 144 -9.63 17.33 9.32
N GLY A 145 -9.91 16.24 8.60
CA GLY A 145 -11.23 15.97 8.02
C GLY A 145 -11.48 16.68 6.68
N MET A 146 -10.46 17.31 6.09
CA MET A 146 -10.53 17.98 4.78
C MET A 146 -9.58 17.34 3.76
N LYS A 147 -9.61 16.00 3.67
CA LYS A 147 -8.98 15.29 2.55
C LYS A 147 -9.56 15.81 1.23
N ASN A 148 -8.69 16.20 0.31
CA ASN A 148 -9.07 16.46 -1.07
C ASN A 148 -8.62 15.26 -1.91
N TYR A 149 -9.59 14.56 -2.50
CA TYR A 149 -9.37 13.40 -3.37
C TYR A 149 -9.59 13.71 -4.85
N ASP A 150 -9.72 14.97 -5.26
CA ASP A 150 -10.02 15.36 -6.64
C ASP A 150 -8.98 14.82 -7.63
N LEU A 151 -7.70 14.93 -7.28
CA LEU A 151 -6.61 14.40 -8.12
C LEU A 151 -6.64 12.87 -8.21
N TRP A 152 -7.07 12.19 -7.15
CA TRP A 152 -7.24 10.74 -7.17
C TRP A 152 -8.45 10.36 -8.01
N ASN A 153 -9.59 11.04 -7.84
CA ASN A 153 -10.79 10.80 -8.65
C ASN A 153 -10.49 11.00 -10.14
N ASP A 154 -9.88 12.12 -10.54
CA ASP A 154 -9.52 12.40 -11.94
C ASP A 154 -8.58 11.32 -12.52
N LEU A 155 -7.61 10.85 -11.72
CA LEU A 155 -6.75 9.75 -12.11
C LEU A 155 -7.54 8.45 -12.33
N LEU A 156 -8.33 8.04 -11.34
CA LEU A 156 -8.98 6.73 -11.34
C LEU A 156 -10.12 6.66 -12.36
N GLU A 157 -10.83 7.77 -12.61
CA GLU A 157 -11.78 7.94 -13.73
C GLU A 157 -11.06 7.85 -15.08
N THR A 158 -9.94 8.56 -15.25
CA THR A 158 -9.15 8.50 -16.49
C THR A 158 -8.67 7.09 -16.79
N LEU A 159 -8.28 6.34 -15.74
CA LEU A 159 -7.84 4.96 -15.85
C LEU A 159 -8.99 3.93 -15.92
N GLU A 160 -10.25 4.39 -15.99
CA GLU A 160 -11.45 3.56 -16.15
C GLU A 160 -11.61 2.51 -15.03
N ILE A 161 -11.27 2.89 -13.80
CA ILE A 161 -11.43 2.03 -12.62
C ILE A 161 -12.87 2.09 -12.10
N TRP A 162 -13.47 3.29 -12.12
CA TRP A 162 -14.90 3.51 -11.90
C TRP A 162 -15.42 4.67 -12.74
#